data_AF-A0A3N3E5N9-F1
#
_entry.id   AF-A0A3N3E5N9-F1
#
_cell.length_a   1.000
_cell.length_b   1.000
_cell.length_c   1.000
_cell.angle_alpha   90.00
_cell.angle_beta   90.00
_cell.angle_gamma   90.00
#
_symmetry.space_group_name_H-M   'P 1'
#
loop_
_entity.id
_entity.type
_entity.pdbx_description
1 polymer ?
#
loop_
_entity_poly.entity_id
_entity_poly.type
_entity_poly.pdbx_seq_one_letter_code
_entity_poly.pdbx_strand_id
1 'polypeptide(L)' 'MKKIIALMCTALFSFAAHADYNSAGNSSAMGPRVTCELPNGNVEYIPSEICKAHEGKILYWN' A
#
# COMPACT_ATOMS: atom_id res chain seq x y z
N MET A 1 -43.43 -11.46 21.23
CA MET A 1 -42.47 -10.38 20.92
C MET A 1 -41.07 -10.76 21.44
N LYS A 2 -40.36 -11.69 20.78
CA LYS A 2 -39.00 -12.12 21.20
C LYS A 2 -37.95 -12.05 20.07
N LYS A 3 -38.40 -11.70 18.85
CA LYS A 3 -37.56 -11.65 17.64
C LYS A 3 -36.96 -10.27 17.38
N ILE A 4 -37.47 -9.23 18.04
CA ILE A 4 -37.03 -7.83 17.85
C ILE A 4 -35.70 -7.56 18.58
N ILE A 5 -35.47 -8.20 19.74
CA ILE A 5 -34.23 -8.05 20.51
C ILE A 5 -33.02 -8.60 19.75
N ALA A 6 -33.20 -9.64 18.94
CA ALA A 6 -32.11 -10.25 18.17
C ALA A 6 -31.55 -9.32 17.07
N LEU A 7 -32.35 -8.37 16.58
CA LEU A 7 -31.97 -7.48 15.47
C LEU A 7 -31.15 -6.26 15.96
N MET A 8 -31.26 -5.88 17.24
CA MET A 8 -30.49 -4.78 17.81
C MET A 8 -29.01 -5.13 18.06
N CYS A 9 -28.65 -6.41 18.19
CA CYS A 9 -27.26 -6.81 18.43
C CYS A 9 -26.38 -6.75 17.18
N THR A 10 -26.95 -6.84 15.97
CA THR A 10 -26.19 -6.75 14.72
C THR A 10 -25.82 -5.32 14.32
N ALA A 11 -26.44 -4.30 14.94
CA ALA A 11 -26.18 -2.90 14.64
C ALA A 11 -24.88 -2.36 15.29
N LEU A 12 -24.27 -3.11 16.21
CA LEU A 12 -23.05 -2.72 16.91
C LEU A 12 -21.76 -3.16 16.20
N PHE A 13 -21.87 -3.92 15.10
CA PHE A 13 -20.74 -4.45 14.33
C PHE A 13 -20.45 -3.63 13.06
N SER A 14 -20.82 -2.35 13.03
CA SER A 14 -20.35 -1.39 12.03
C SER A 14 -18.91 -1.00 12.33
N PHE A 15 -17.97 -1.92 12.09
CA PHE A 15 -16.55 -1.59 12.06
C PHE A 15 -16.33 -0.62 10.91
N ALA A 16 -16.17 0.66 11.24
CA ALA A 16 -15.58 1.61 10.33
C ALA A 16 -14.15 1.11 10.05
N ALA A 17 -13.94 0.52 8.88
CA ALA A 17 -12.61 0.31 8.34
C ALA A 17 -12.03 1.69 8.05
N HIS A 18 -11.40 2.29 9.06
CA HIS A 18 -10.58 3.46 8.87
C HIS A 18 -9.28 3.01 8.22
N ALA A 19 -9.14 3.26 6.91
CA ALA A 19 -7.83 3.31 6.29
C ALA A 19 -7.15 4.58 6.82
N ASP A 20 -6.43 4.45 7.93
CA ASP A 20 -5.54 5.50 8.40
C ASP A 20 -4.44 5.66 7.33
N TYR A 21 -4.56 6.71 6.53
CA TYR A 21 -3.57 7.12 5.53
C TYR A 21 -2.34 7.77 6.20
N ASN A 22 -2.19 7.68 7.53
CA ASN A 22 -1.16 8.38 8.27
C ASN A 22 -0.05 7.44 8.77
N SER A 23 0.46 6.59 7.88
CA SER A 23 1.80 6.02 8.03
C SER A 23 2.67 6.47 6.87
N ALA A 24 3.38 7.57 7.14
CA ALA A 24 4.66 7.84 6.54
C ALA A 24 5.52 6.57 6.55
N GLY A 25 5.95 6.12 5.38
CA GLY A 25 6.98 5.10 5.28
C GLY A 25 6.79 4.21 4.09
N ASN A 26 7.25 4.69 2.93
CA ASN A 26 7.97 4.01 1.84
C ASN A 26 7.57 2.60 1.34
N SER A 27 6.69 1.86 1.99
CA SER A 27 6.39 0.45 1.76
C SER A 27 5.01 0.33 1.16
N SER A 28 4.94 0.56 -0.15
CA SER A 28 3.85 -0.01 -0.94
C SER A 28 3.86 -1.54 -0.82
N ALA A 29 2.75 -2.22 -1.10
CA ALA A 29 2.72 -3.68 -1.21
C ALA A 29 3.80 -4.24 -2.18
N MET A 30 4.37 -3.36 -3.00
CA MET A 30 5.42 -3.58 -4.00
C MET A 30 6.83 -3.19 -3.49
N GLY A 31 7.04 -3.17 -2.17
CA GLY A 31 8.33 -2.91 -1.54
C GLY A 31 8.67 -1.43 -1.32
N PRO A 32 9.90 -1.14 -0.83
CA PRO A 32 10.38 0.21 -0.61
C PRO A 32 10.49 0.98 -1.92
N ARG A 33 10.21 2.29 -1.89
CA ARG A 33 10.53 3.17 -3.02
C ARG A 33 12.05 3.34 -3.14
N VAL A 34 12.55 3.20 -4.36
CA VAL A 34 13.98 3.28 -4.71
C VAL A 34 14.17 4.19 -5.92
N THR A 35 15.38 4.74 -6.07
CA THR A 35 15.76 5.40 -7.33
C THR A 35 16.07 4.29 -8.35
N CYS A 36 15.32 4.26 -9.46
CA CYS A 36 15.44 3.25 -10.50
C CYS A 36 15.84 3.87 -11.83
N GLU A 37 16.91 3.38 -12.44
CA GLU A 37 17.26 3.67 -13.84
C GLU A 37 16.62 2.62 -14.76
N LEU A 38 15.68 3.06 -15.58
CA LEU A 38 14.99 2.23 -16.56
C LEU A 38 15.87 1.94 -17.79
N PRO A 39 15.56 0.90 -18.59
CA PRO A 39 16.33 0.54 -19.79
C PRO A 39 16.41 1.64 -20.86
N ASN A 40 15.47 2.60 -20.84
CA ASN A 40 15.48 3.77 -21.72
C ASN A 40 16.40 4.90 -21.21
N GLY A 41 17.05 4.73 -20.07
CA GLY A 41 17.90 5.73 -19.41
C GLY A 41 17.15 6.71 -18.53
N ASN A 42 15.82 6.58 -18.38
CA ASN A 42 15.06 7.43 -17.46
C ASN A 42 15.31 7.01 -16.02
N VAL A 43 15.45 8.00 -15.13
CA VAL A 43 15.60 7.78 -13.69
C VAL A 43 14.32 8.20 -12.98
N GLU A 44 13.68 7.24 -12.30
CA GLU A 44 12.40 7.45 -11.61
C GLU A 44 12.46 6.95 -10.16
N TYR A 45 11.70 7.58 -9.27
CA TYR A 45 11.58 7.14 -7.88
C TYR A 45 10.32 6.27 -7.74
N ILE A 46 10.47 4.95 -7.83
CA ILE A 46 9.37 3.97 -7.89
C ILE A 46 9.61 2.80 -6.91
N PRO A 47 8.58 2.01 -6.56
CA PRO A 47 8.75 0.80 -5.74
C PRO A 47 9.76 -0.19 -6.34
N SER A 48 10.52 -0.87 -5.48
CA SER A 48 11.57 -1.82 -5.88
C SER A 48 11.06 -2.95 -6.76
N GLU A 49 9.86 -3.47 -6.50
CA GLU A 49 9.28 -4.53 -7.32
C GLU A 49 8.87 -4.02 -8.70
N ILE A 50 8.45 -2.75 -8.83
CA ILE A 50 8.17 -2.13 -10.13
C ILE A 50 9.48 -1.93 -10.90
N CYS A 51 10.52 -1.40 -10.24
CA CYS A 51 11.83 -1.25 -10.87
C CYS A 51 12.33 -2.57 -11.47
N LYS A 52 12.22 -3.67 -10.70
CA LYS A 52 12.58 -5.02 -11.15
C LYS A 52 11.69 -5.53 -12.28
N ALA A 53 10.38 -5.30 -12.23
CA ALA A 53 9.45 -5.70 -13.29
C ALA A 53 9.72 -5.01 -14.63
N HIS A 54 10.26 -3.79 -14.60
CA HIS A 54 10.68 -3.03 -15.79
C HIS A 54 12.13 -3.26 -16.19
N GLU A 55 12.80 -4.28 -15.63
CA GLU A 55 14.22 -4.58 -15.89
C GLU A 55 15.16 -3.39 -15.60
N GLY A 56 14.73 -2.49 -14.71
CA GLY A 56 15.49 -1.33 -14.28
C GLY A 56 16.54 -1.66 -13.22
N LYS A 57 17.51 -0.75 -13.07
CA LYS A 57 18.60 -0.86 -12.09
C LYS A 57 18.35 0.06 -10.91
N ILE A 58 18.42 -0.50 -9.71
CA ILE A 58 18.34 0.28 -8.47
C ILE A 58 19.65 1.05 -8.29
N LEU A 59 19.55 2.38 -8.22
CA LEU A 59 20.66 3.27 -7.93
C LEU A 59 20.74 3.52 -6.42
N TYR A 60 21.88 3.19 -5.83
CA TYR A 60 22.21 3.52 -4.45
C TYR A 60 23.07 4.79 -4.44
N TRP A 61 22.57 5.86 -3.84
CA TRP A 61 23.36 7.06 -3.58
C TRP A 61 24.30 6.73 -2.41
N ASN A 62 25.61 6.71 -2.66
CA ASN A 62 26.65 6.51 -1.64
C ASN A 62 27.13 7.83 -1.07
#